data_AF-A0AAJ1BHK8-F1
#
_entry.id   AF-A0AAJ1BHK8-F1
#
_cell.length_a   1.000
_cell.length_b   1.000
_cell.length_c   1.000
_cell.angle_alpha   90.00
_cell.angle_beta   90.00
_cell.angle_gamma   90.00
#
_symmetry.space_group_name_H-M   'P 1'
#
loop_
_entity.id
_entity.type
_entity.pdbx_description
1 polymer ?
#
loop_
_entity_poly.entity_id
_entity_poly.type
_entity_poly.pdbx_seq_one_letter_code
_entity_poly.pdbx_strand_id
1 'polypeptide(L)'
;MFKYSPFALVVAVALGGCGGSSDSVDDYRPDVAPPSTSEPDTFKLHAVKVDGCGVGADFTDAGMLIHDANGAVLSEVSADANGKFEFELPANAKHVTVKGYSRYINWNGLLVQEPEYISFLDVSAQDLGEVRFLDKSEEANCGCRTITADVTDLAAVRTGFILDRFALDAADTQRSMQVCTVDADKLRVQLGAPDGSTSLAARIDVYNKTEFTLSLNDFSHAGVKVKVSAEVAAGSRKEVSQYFTNPYHYGSYDKTTRLASEFVYPSLSEANLFVANGDTEDSGWGILAWVDQGADLSSVKPLVLGAQGQALKTELTQGVLAKSYPLSFDFSVVSPTAVTSSFSIHHQNLQGDATSWRIHGGAKGQLPDLVLGGGEQLSQFFGANDAVSVTDLGKAMDLKSYRAERTRGQNSFLDVRDSMKVQSTLSFSIRQ
;
A
#
# COMPACT_ATOMS: atom_id res chain seq x y z
N MET A 1 23.57 11.36 -59.09
CA MET A 1 23.98 12.77 -58.86
C MET A 1 22.73 13.61 -58.74
N PHE A 2 22.57 14.32 -57.59
CA PHE A 2 22.07 15.71 -57.43
C PHE A 2 21.13 16.28 -58.52
N LYS A 3 19.95 16.88 -58.25
CA LYS A 3 19.57 17.85 -57.20
C LYS A 3 18.03 18.11 -57.24
N TYR A 4 17.45 18.28 -56.04
CA TYR A 4 16.38 19.18 -55.56
C TYR A 4 15.30 19.79 -56.50
N SER A 5 14.02 19.57 -56.13
CA SER A 5 12.92 20.52 -55.70
C SER A 5 12.95 21.99 -56.20
N PRO A 6 11.84 22.79 -56.31
CA PRO A 6 10.66 22.86 -55.41
C PRO A 6 9.29 23.38 -55.96
N PHE A 7 8.35 23.63 -55.03
CA PHE A 7 7.05 24.37 -55.07
C PHE A 7 5.80 23.65 -55.59
N ALA A 8 4.57 23.85 -55.09
CA ALA A 8 3.95 24.30 -53.82
C ALA A 8 2.43 24.39 -54.11
N LEU A 9 1.55 23.98 -53.18
CA LEU A 9 0.16 24.47 -53.08
C LEU A 9 -0.38 24.08 -51.68
N VAL A 10 -0.35 24.97 -50.69
CA VAL A 10 -1.41 25.90 -50.26
C VAL A 10 -2.73 25.19 -49.92
N VAL A 11 -2.99 25.04 -48.62
CA VAL A 11 -4.35 25.02 -48.06
C VAL A 11 -4.42 26.10 -46.99
N ALA A 12 -5.28 27.07 -47.25
CA ALA A 12 -5.64 28.15 -46.35
C ALA A 12 -6.66 27.65 -45.33
N VAL A 13 -6.46 27.98 -44.06
CA VAL A 13 -7.54 28.04 -43.07
C VAL A 13 -7.52 29.44 -42.48
N ALA A 14 -8.54 30.20 -42.83
CA ALA A 14 -8.85 31.48 -42.23
C ALA A 14 -9.63 31.23 -40.92
N LEU A 15 -9.16 31.84 -39.84
CA LEU A 15 -9.99 32.16 -38.68
C LEU A 15 -9.76 33.63 -38.38
N GLY A 16 -10.71 34.47 -38.80
CA GLY A 16 -10.82 35.85 -38.39
C GLY A 16 -11.55 35.95 -37.05
N GLY A 17 -11.26 37.02 -36.31
CA GLY A 17 -12.06 37.42 -35.15
C GLY A 17 -11.24 37.99 -34.00
N CYS A 18 -10.61 39.15 -34.20
CA CYS A 18 -10.23 40.04 -33.11
C CYS A 18 -11.37 41.06 -32.94
N GLY A 19 -12.02 41.07 -31.77
CA GLY A 19 -13.02 42.05 -31.38
C GLY A 19 -12.91 42.25 -29.88
N GLY A 20 -12.42 43.43 -29.47
CA GLY A 20 -11.94 43.69 -28.12
C GLY A 20 -12.93 44.36 -27.16
N SER A 21 -12.55 44.26 -25.88
CA SER A 21 -12.62 45.23 -24.77
C SER A 21 -13.98 45.77 -24.30
N SER A 22 -14.33 45.44 -23.06
CA SER A 22 -14.60 46.43 -22.01
C SER A 22 -14.58 45.79 -20.62
N ASP A 23 -14.00 46.51 -19.67
CA ASP A 23 -13.84 46.15 -18.26
C ASP A 23 -15.18 45.90 -17.54
N SER A 24 -15.26 44.82 -16.76
CA SER A 24 -15.98 44.80 -15.47
C SER A 24 -15.81 43.46 -14.74
N VAL A 25 -15.06 43.52 -13.64
CA VAL A 25 -15.22 42.75 -12.38
C VAL A 25 -15.67 41.29 -12.53
N ASP A 26 -14.72 40.37 -12.69
CA ASP A 26 -14.98 38.94 -12.52
C ASP A 26 -14.90 38.54 -11.04
N ASP A 27 -16.07 38.27 -10.48
CA ASP A 27 -16.28 37.44 -9.30
C ASP A 27 -15.57 36.09 -9.50
N TYR A 28 -14.69 35.74 -8.57
CA TYR A 28 -14.12 34.40 -8.46
C TYR A 28 -15.23 33.40 -8.11
N ARG A 29 -15.89 32.85 -9.14
CA ARG A 29 -16.63 31.60 -9.03
C ARG A 29 -15.69 30.46 -9.42
N PRO A 30 -15.41 29.49 -8.54
CA PRO A 30 -14.71 28.29 -8.96
C PRO A 30 -15.61 27.57 -9.98
N ASP A 31 -15.08 27.38 -11.18
CA ASP A 31 -15.67 26.49 -12.18
C ASP A 31 -15.67 25.08 -11.59
N VAL A 32 -16.82 24.67 -11.06
CA VAL A 32 -17.09 23.28 -10.75
C VAL A 32 -17.24 22.59 -12.10
N ALA A 33 -16.15 21.99 -12.58
CA ALA A 33 -16.22 21.05 -13.69
C ALA A 33 -17.33 20.03 -13.39
N PRO A 34 -18.33 19.84 -14.27
CA PRO A 34 -19.34 18.82 -14.03
C PRO A 34 -18.64 17.46 -13.91
N PRO A 35 -19.00 16.62 -12.94
CA PRO A 35 -18.43 15.28 -12.84
C PRO A 35 -18.75 14.55 -14.15
N SER A 36 -17.72 14.18 -14.89
CA SER A 36 -17.82 13.27 -16.02
C SER A 36 -18.24 11.90 -15.49
N THR A 37 -19.53 11.66 -15.38
CA THR A 37 -20.12 10.36 -15.03
C THR A 37 -20.56 9.62 -16.30
N SER A 38 -19.61 9.19 -17.12
CA SER A 38 -19.81 7.94 -17.83
C SER A 38 -19.27 6.85 -16.91
N GLU A 39 -20.15 6.06 -16.30
CA GLU A 39 -19.69 4.84 -15.62
C GLU A 39 -18.88 4.03 -16.63
N PRO A 40 -17.71 3.49 -16.25
CA PRO A 40 -16.93 2.67 -17.18
C PRO A 40 -17.76 1.46 -17.60
N ASP A 41 -17.98 1.29 -18.90
CA ASP A 41 -18.71 0.14 -19.47
C ASP A 41 -17.86 -1.14 -19.46
N THR A 42 -16.56 -1.03 -19.13
CA THR A 42 -15.58 -2.12 -19.21
C THR A 42 -14.95 -2.35 -17.84
N PHE A 43 -14.79 -3.63 -17.49
CA PHE A 43 -14.01 -4.04 -16.33
C PHE A 43 -12.52 -4.03 -16.67
N LYS A 44 -11.69 -3.50 -15.77
CA LYS A 44 -10.23 -3.42 -15.93
C LYS A 44 -9.50 -3.88 -14.68
N LEU A 45 -8.42 -4.63 -14.88
CA LEU A 45 -7.48 -5.03 -13.83
C LEU A 45 -6.12 -5.36 -14.45
N HIS A 46 -5.03 -5.01 -13.77
CA HIS A 46 -3.66 -5.34 -14.19
C HIS A 46 -3.00 -6.24 -13.14
N ALA A 47 -2.58 -7.44 -13.55
CA ALA A 47 -1.82 -8.35 -12.70
C ALA A 47 -0.32 -8.14 -12.93
N VAL A 48 0.41 -7.92 -11.85
CA VAL A 48 1.85 -7.77 -11.88
C VAL A 48 2.53 -8.68 -10.87
N LYS A 49 3.75 -9.08 -11.20
CA LYS A 49 4.71 -9.62 -10.24
C LYS A 49 5.57 -8.50 -9.71
N VAL A 50 5.84 -8.51 -8.43
CA VAL A 50 6.72 -7.52 -7.80
C VAL A 50 7.85 -8.26 -7.10
N ASP A 51 9.08 -7.91 -7.42
CA ASP A 51 10.25 -8.52 -6.79
C ASP A 51 10.48 -8.01 -5.36
N GLY A 52 11.49 -8.58 -4.68
CA GLY A 52 11.88 -8.13 -3.33
C GLY A 52 12.37 -6.67 -3.26
N CYS A 53 12.62 -6.04 -4.42
CA CYS A 53 13.09 -4.67 -4.56
C CYS A 53 11.95 -3.68 -4.87
N GLY A 54 10.73 -4.19 -5.05
CA GLY A 54 9.56 -3.40 -5.42
C GLY A 54 9.42 -3.13 -6.92
N VAL A 55 10.24 -3.74 -7.78
CA VAL A 55 10.13 -3.60 -9.24
C VAL A 55 9.02 -4.51 -9.75
N GLY A 56 8.06 -3.89 -10.46
CA GLY A 56 6.94 -4.59 -11.07
C GLY A 56 7.24 -5.07 -12.48
N ALA A 57 6.74 -6.25 -12.82
CA ALA A 57 6.69 -6.79 -14.18
C ALA A 57 5.31 -7.38 -14.47
N ASP A 58 4.87 -7.33 -15.73
CA ASP A 58 3.59 -7.88 -16.15
C ASP A 58 3.48 -9.38 -15.83
N PHE A 59 2.35 -9.80 -15.26
CA PHE A 59 2.11 -11.20 -14.94
C PHE A 59 1.18 -11.86 -15.97
N THR A 60 1.76 -12.32 -17.07
CA THR A 60 1.01 -12.89 -18.20
C THR A 60 0.37 -14.25 -17.92
N ASP A 61 0.88 -15.01 -16.94
CA ASP A 61 0.29 -16.32 -16.58
C ASP A 61 -0.88 -16.19 -15.59
N ALA A 62 -1.26 -14.96 -15.21
CA ALA A 62 -2.38 -14.75 -14.30
C ALA A 62 -3.70 -15.17 -14.95
N GLY A 63 -4.55 -15.83 -14.16
CA GLY A 63 -5.91 -16.17 -14.55
C GLY A 63 -6.93 -15.38 -13.72
N MET A 64 -8.16 -15.30 -14.19
CA MET A 64 -9.27 -14.71 -13.45
C MET A 64 -10.52 -15.56 -13.58
N LEU A 65 -11.13 -15.86 -12.45
CA LEU A 65 -12.44 -16.47 -12.35
C LEU A 65 -13.48 -15.37 -12.17
N ILE A 66 -14.57 -15.45 -12.93
CA ILE A 66 -15.73 -14.57 -12.78
C ILE A 66 -16.81 -15.38 -12.08
N HIS A 67 -17.39 -14.84 -11.01
CA HIS A 67 -18.38 -15.53 -10.19
C HIS A 67 -19.73 -14.81 -10.20
N ASP A 68 -20.80 -15.58 -10.02
CA ASP A 68 -22.12 -15.06 -9.69
C ASP A 68 -22.22 -14.61 -8.22
N ALA A 69 -23.40 -14.16 -7.80
CA ALA A 69 -23.68 -13.71 -6.43
C ALA A 69 -23.53 -14.81 -5.35
N ASN A 70 -23.62 -16.09 -5.74
CA ASN A 70 -23.50 -17.22 -4.83
C ASN A 70 -22.05 -17.76 -4.77
N GLY A 71 -21.14 -17.18 -5.55
CA GLY A 71 -19.74 -17.60 -5.63
C GLY A 71 -19.46 -18.69 -6.66
N ALA A 72 -20.46 -19.11 -7.45
CA ALA A 72 -20.28 -20.10 -8.51
C ALA A 72 -19.53 -19.49 -9.70
N VAL A 73 -18.61 -20.25 -10.29
CA VAL A 73 -17.83 -19.80 -11.47
C VAL A 73 -18.74 -19.73 -12.70
N LEU A 74 -18.78 -18.55 -13.32
CA LEU A 74 -19.45 -18.30 -14.60
C LEU A 74 -18.52 -18.54 -15.78
N SER A 75 -17.28 -18.08 -15.65
CA SER A 75 -16.25 -18.23 -16.67
C SER A 75 -14.85 -18.03 -16.09
N GLU A 76 -13.86 -18.44 -16.86
CA GLU A 76 -12.45 -18.20 -16.60
C GLU A 76 -11.85 -17.46 -17.79
N VAL A 77 -11.01 -16.47 -17.50
CA VAL A 77 -10.29 -15.68 -18.49
C VAL A 77 -8.81 -15.61 -18.12
N SER A 78 -7.94 -15.53 -19.12
CA SER A 78 -6.49 -15.37 -18.93
C SER A 78 -6.10 -13.91 -19.14
N ALA A 79 -5.03 -13.48 -18.48
CA ALA A 79 -4.42 -12.19 -18.75
C ALA A 79 -3.90 -12.11 -20.20
N ASP A 80 -3.84 -10.89 -20.75
CA ASP A 80 -3.20 -10.64 -22.03
C ASP A 80 -1.66 -10.65 -21.95
N ALA A 81 -1.00 -10.35 -23.07
CA ALA A 81 0.47 -10.30 -23.15
C ALA A 81 1.13 -9.22 -22.26
N ASN A 82 0.34 -8.33 -21.66
CA ASN A 82 0.78 -7.28 -20.74
C ASN A 82 0.21 -7.50 -19.32
N GLY A 83 -0.27 -8.70 -19.00
CA GLY A 83 -0.83 -9.01 -17.68
C GLY A 83 -2.19 -8.35 -17.41
N LYS A 84 -2.89 -7.85 -18.43
CA LYS A 84 -4.14 -7.10 -18.26
C LYS A 84 -5.38 -7.95 -18.50
N PHE A 85 -6.44 -7.57 -17.80
CA PHE A 85 -7.80 -8.05 -17.95
C PHE A 85 -8.68 -6.86 -18.34
N GLU A 86 -9.18 -6.85 -19.58
CA GLU A 86 -10.07 -5.78 -20.08
C GLU A 86 -11.19 -6.41 -20.91
N PHE A 87 -12.42 -6.42 -20.37
CA PHE A 87 -13.58 -7.04 -21.00
C PHE A 87 -14.91 -6.55 -20.40
N GLU A 88 -16.02 -6.88 -21.05
CA GLU A 88 -17.37 -6.67 -20.53
C GLU A 88 -17.73 -7.77 -19.53
N LEU A 89 -18.09 -7.39 -18.29
CA LEU A 89 -18.54 -8.36 -17.30
C LEU A 89 -19.89 -8.98 -17.71
N PRO A 90 -20.07 -10.31 -17.58
CA PRO A 90 -21.38 -10.93 -17.70
C PRO A 90 -22.40 -10.25 -16.79
N ALA A 91 -23.65 -10.08 -17.25
CA ALA A 91 -24.67 -9.35 -16.50
C ALA A 91 -24.99 -9.92 -15.10
N ASN A 92 -24.75 -11.22 -14.89
CA ASN A 92 -24.92 -11.90 -13.62
C ASN A 92 -23.63 -12.00 -12.78
N ALA A 93 -22.52 -11.44 -13.24
CA ALA A 93 -21.27 -11.41 -12.49
C ALA A 93 -21.39 -10.49 -11.25
N LYS A 94 -20.83 -10.95 -10.13
CA LYS A 94 -20.77 -10.19 -8.87
C LYS A 94 -19.43 -10.22 -8.20
N HIS A 95 -18.61 -11.24 -8.43
CA HIS A 95 -17.29 -11.34 -7.82
C HIS A 95 -16.27 -11.76 -8.86
N VAL A 96 -15.01 -11.45 -8.62
CA VAL A 96 -13.87 -11.94 -9.43
C VAL A 96 -12.79 -12.47 -8.51
N THR A 97 -12.07 -13.49 -8.96
CA THR A 97 -10.90 -14.04 -8.26
C THR A 97 -9.73 -14.11 -9.23
N VAL A 98 -8.69 -13.33 -8.97
CA VAL A 98 -7.43 -13.42 -9.70
C VAL A 98 -6.61 -14.57 -9.11
N LYS A 99 -6.13 -15.45 -9.98
CA LYS A 99 -5.31 -16.60 -9.66
C LYS A 99 -3.88 -16.33 -10.12
N GLY A 100 -2.93 -16.56 -9.24
CA GLY A 100 -1.52 -16.46 -9.54
C GLY A 100 -0.71 -17.31 -8.57
N TYR A 101 0.55 -16.94 -8.40
CA TYR A 101 1.43 -17.55 -7.42
C TYR A 101 2.39 -16.50 -6.89
N SER A 102 2.73 -16.65 -5.61
CA SER A 102 3.82 -15.91 -4.99
C SER A 102 5.04 -16.80 -4.88
N ARG A 103 6.23 -16.24 -5.08
CA ARG A 103 7.52 -16.89 -4.87
C ARG A 103 8.28 -16.18 -3.77
N TYR A 104 8.67 -16.91 -2.74
CA TYR A 104 9.37 -16.34 -1.59
C TYR A 104 10.41 -17.30 -1.03
N ILE A 105 11.39 -16.74 -0.34
CA ILE A 105 12.39 -17.50 0.41
C ILE A 105 11.79 -17.87 1.77
N ASN A 106 11.63 -19.16 2.03
CA ASN A 106 11.12 -19.64 3.31
C ASN A 106 12.19 -19.56 4.43
N TRP A 107 11.81 -19.94 5.65
CA TRP A 107 12.70 -19.92 6.83
C TRP A 107 13.95 -20.81 6.69
N ASN A 108 13.94 -21.79 5.79
CA ASN A 108 15.09 -22.64 5.46
C ASN A 108 15.96 -22.08 4.33
N GLY A 109 15.67 -20.88 3.83
CA GLY A 109 16.41 -20.27 2.73
C GLY A 109 16.06 -20.85 1.35
N LEU A 110 14.99 -21.63 1.22
CA LEU A 110 14.57 -22.22 -0.04
C LEU A 110 13.53 -21.34 -0.74
N LEU A 111 13.67 -21.20 -2.06
CA LEU A 111 12.64 -20.59 -2.91
C LEU A 111 11.43 -21.52 -2.99
N VAL A 112 10.30 -21.06 -2.49
CA VAL A 112 9.00 -21.74 -2.53
C VAL A 112 8.09 -20.98 -3.47
N GLN A 113 7.27 -21.71 -4.23
CA GLN A 113 6.16 -21.16 -5.00
C GLN A 113 4.85 -21.59 -4.34
N GLU A 114 4.02 -20.62 -3.98
CA GLU A 114 2.73 -20.82 -3.31
C GLU A 114 1.60 -20.28 -4.21
N PRO A 115 0.55 -21.07 -4.49
CA PRO A 115 -0.67 -20.56 -5.12
C PRO A 115 -1.26 -19.40 -4.32
N GLU A 116 -1.61 -18.33 -5.01
CA GLU A 116 -2.24 -17.16 -4.40
C GLU A 116 -3.50 -16.75 -5.16
N TYR A 117 -4.56 -16.49 -4.39
CA TYR A 117 -5.85 -16.05 -4.87
C TYR A 117 -6.19 -14.68 -4.30
N ILE A 118 -6.64 -13.77 -5.15
CA ILE A 118 -7.07 -12.42 -4.75
C ILE A 118 -8.48 -12.19 -5.29
N SER A 119 -9.47 -12.21 -4.40
CA SER A 119 -10.87 -12.02 -4.76
C SER A 119 -11.37 -10.62 -4.45
N PHE A 120 -12.27 -10.12 -5.29
CA PHE A 120 -13.00 -8.89 -5.09
C PHE A 120 -14.51 -9.19 -5.11
N LEU A 121 -15.17 -8.90 -3.99
CA LEU A 121 -16.62 -9.04 -3.85
C LEU A 121 -17.34 -7.81 -4.41
N ASP A 122 -18.62 -7.95 -4.75
CA ASP A 122 -19.48 -6.87 -5.28
C ASP A 122 -18.79 -5.97 -6.33
N VAL A 123 -18.32 -6.58 -7.41
CA VAL A 123 -17.74 -5.86 -8.55
C VAL A 123 -18.81 -5.46 -9.55
N SER A 124 -18.55 -4.35 -10.23
CA SER A 124 -19.26 -3.89 -11.42
C SER A 124 -18.24 -3.61 -12.52
N ALA A 125 -18.70 -3.16 -13.69
CA ALA A 125 -17.81 -2.54 -14.66
C ALA A 125 -17.12 -1.33 -13.99
N GLN A 126 -15.82 -1.48 -13.76
CA GLN A 126 -14.94 -0.52 -13.09
C GLN A 126 -13.48 -0.93 -13.29
N ASP A 127 -12.58 0.02 -13.05
CA ASP A 127 -11.15 -0.25 -12.97
C ASP A 127 -10.75 -0.60 -11.52
N LEU A 128 -10.35 -1.85 -11.31
CA LEU A 128 -9.84 -2.34 -10.02
C LEU A 128 -8.35 -2.05 -9.82
N GLY A 129 -7.70 -1.46 -10.83
CA GLY A 129 -6.29 -1.13 -10.80
C GLY A 129 -5.40 -2.37 -10.81
N GLU A 130 -4.33 -2.29 -10.03
CA GLU A 130 -3.27 -3.29 -10.03
C GLU A 130 -3.40 -4.28 -8.88
N VAL A 131 -3.19 -5.57 -9.17
CA VAL A 131 -2.98 -6.63 -8.18
C VAL A 131 -1.55 -7.15 -8.26
N ARG A 132 -0.93 -7.34 -7.09
CA ARG A 132 0.49 -7.68 -6.96
C ARG A 132 0.65 -9.07 -6.38
N PHE A 133 1.48 -9.86 -7.05
CA PHE A 133 2.00 -11.14 -6.58
C PHE A 133 3.50 -11.00 -6.29
N LEU A 134 3.97 -11.54 -5.17
CA LEU A 134 5.37 -11.41 -4.78
C LEU A 134 6.23 -12.39 -5.58
N ASP A 135 7.36 -11.95 -6.14
CA ASP A 135 8.34 -12.84 -6.78
C ASP A 135 9.77 -12.53 -6.33
N LYS A 136 10.18 -13.14 -5.21
CA LYS A 136 11.54 -13.00 -4.67
C LYS A 136 12.58 -13.88 -5.37
N SER A 137 12.28 -14.51 -6.51
CA SER A 137 13.28 -15.33 -7.21
C SER A 137 14.52 -14.54 -7.61
N GLU A 138 14.37 -13.22 -7.83
CA GLU A 138 15.42 -12.29 -8.23
C GLU A 138 15.84 -11.32 -7.12
N GLU A 139 15.50 -11.56 -5.84
CA GLU A 139 15.76 -10.62 -4.74
C GLU A 139 17.26 -10.30 -4.55
N ALA A 140 18.16 -11.20 -4.97
CA ALA A 140 19.60 -10.93 -4.99
C ALA A 140 20.01 -9.80 -5.95
N ASN A 141 19.14 -9.41 -6.90
CA ASN A 141 19.40 -8.46 -7.96
C ASN A 141 18.87 -7.03 -7.67
N CYS A 142 18.53 -6.71 -6.41
CA CYS A 142 18.20 -5.31 -6.04
C CYS A 142 19.36 -4.32 -6.23
N GLY A 143 20.54 -4.80 -6.66
CA GLY A 143 21.75 -4.02 -6.92
C GLY A 143 22.18 -3.18 -5.71
N CYS A 144 21.80 -3.61 -4.51
CA CYS A 144 22.19 -2.96 -3.28
C CYS A 144 23.69 -3.14 -3.07
N ARG A 145 24.36 -2.07 -2.68
CA ARG A 145 25.77 -2.08 -2.30
C ARG A 145 25.94 -1.58 -0.89
N THR A 146 26.95 -2.11 -0.24
CA THR A 146 27.37 -1.67 1.08
C THR A 146 28.36 -0.53 0.95
N ILE A 147 28.17 0.51 1.76
CA ILE A 147 29.06 1.66 1.90
C ILE A 147 29.47 1.76 3.37
N THR A 148 30.75 2.02 3.63
CA THR A 148 31.27 2.20 4.99
C THR A 148 31.32 3.69 5.31
N ALA A 149 30.59 4.12 6.34
CA ALA A 149 30.69 5.46 6.89
C ALA A 149 31.72 5.48 8.04
N ASP A 150 32.72 6.36 7.98
CA ASP A 150 33.48 6.75 9.17
C ASP A 150 32.58 7.63 10.03
N VAL A 151 32.32 7.19 11.26
CA VAL A 151 31.43 7.86 12.22
C VAL A 151 32.18 8.35 13.45
N THR A 152 33.51 8.33 13.47
CA THR A 152 34.33 8.58 14.66
C THR A 152 33.96 9.91 15.35
N ASP A 153 33.92 11.00 14.58
CA ASP A 153 33.57 12.33 15.10
C ASP A 153 32.11 12.40 15.56
N LEU A 154 31.20 11.78 14.79
CA LEU A 154 29.78 11.76 15.12
C LEU A 154 29.52 10.99 16.42
N ALA A 155 30.13 9.82 16.56
CA ALA A 155 30.04 8.95 17.73
C ALA A 155 30.58 9.63 19.00
N ALA A 156 31.66 10.40 18.87
CA ALA A 156 32.25 11.17 19.97
C ALA A 156 31.33 12.30 20.48
N VAL A 157 30.61 12.99 19.58
CA VAL A 157 29.77 14.15 19.94
C VAL A 157 28.28 13.81 20.15
N ARG A 158 27.85 12.62 19.74
CA ARG A 158 26.47 12.13 19.82
C ARG A 158 26.40 10.70 20.35
N THR A 159 27.24 10.37 21.33
CA THR A 159 27.17 9.07 22.02
C THR A 159 25.76 8.81 22.55
N GLY A 160 25.24 7.61 22.31
CA GLY A 160 23.89 7.18 22.68
C GLY A 160 22.77 7.64 21.73
N PHE A 161 23.05 8.53 20.78
CA PHE A 161 22.09 8.82 19.71
C PHE A 161 21.94 7.60 18.80
N ILE A 162 20.74 7.45 18.25
CA ILE A 162 20.40 6.35 17.36
C ILE A 162 20.67 6.81 15.94
N LEU A 163 21.69 6.22 15.31
CA LEU A 163 21.95 6.37 13.90
C LEU A 163 21.27 5.22 13.17
N ASP A 164 20.26 5.55 12.37
CA ASP A 164 19.38 4.61 11.69
C ASP A 164 18.71 3.61 12.68
N ARG A 165 19.34 2.46 12.96
CA ARG A 165 18.79 1.40 13.86
C ARG A 165 19.60 1.16 15.11
N PHE A 166 20.79 1.75 15.22
CA PHE A 166 21.75 1.41 16.27
C PHE A 166 22.19 2.64 17.04
N ALA A 167 22.23 2.51 18.36
CA ALA A 167 22.86 3.53 19.19
C ALA A 167 24.35 3.63 18.87
N LEU A 168 24.85 4.86 18.75
CA LEU A 168 26.26 5.17 18.62
C LEU A 168 26.95 4.95 19.96
N ASP A 169 28.02 4.17 19.96
CA ASP A 169 28.98 4.08 21.06
C ASP A 169 30.14 5.05 20.80
N ALA A 170 30.72 5.65 21.84
CA ALA A 170 31.86 6.56 21.68
C ALA A 170 33.09 5.89 21.04
N ALA A 171 33.19 4.57 21.11
CA ALA A 171 34.24 3.77 20.49
C ALA A 171 33.94 3.40 19.02
N ASP A 172 32.76 3.72 18.49
CA ASP A 172 32.43 3.44 17.09
C ASP A 172 33.30 4.30 16.17
N THR A 173 34.00 3.64 15.25
CA THR A 173 34.76 4.31 14.20
C THR A 173 34.11 4.18 12.84
N GLN A 174 33.35 3.11 12.59
CA GLN A 174 32.75 2.82 11.30
C GLN A 174 31.35 2.23 11.40
N ARG A 175 30.52 2.51 10.41
CA ARG A 175 29.20 1.90 10.23
C ARG A 175 29.00 1.45 8.79
N SER A 176 28.51 0.22 8.64
CA SER A 176 28.10 -0.34 7.36
C SER A 176 26.67 0.10 7.05
N MET A 177 26.46 0.67 5.87
CA MET A 177 25.17 1.18 5.41
C MET A 177 24.87 0.59 4.03
N GLN A 178 23.59 0.31 3.75
CA GLN A 178 23.18 -0.26 2.48
C GLN A 178 22.49 0.80 1.61
N VAL A 179 22.85 0.87 0.33
CA VAL A 179 22.20 1.75 -0.65
C VAL A 179 21.75 0.91 -1.83
N CYS A 180 20.48 1.02 -2.21
CA CYS A 180 19.84 0.20 -3.24
C CYS A 180 19.54 1.00 -4.52
N THR A 181 19.45 0.31 -5.66
CA THR A 181 19.51 0.89 -7.04
C THR A 181 18.52 1.99 -7.35
N VAL A 182 17.37 1.99 -6.67
CA VAL A 182 16.29 2.97 -6.82
C VAL A 182 16.74 4.40 -6.49
N ASP A 183 17.77 4.56 -5.66
CA ASP A 183 18.47 5.83 -5.42
C ASP A 183 19.94 5.53 -5.05
N ALA A 184 20.63 4.74 -5.90
CA ALA A 184 21.98 4.18 -5.66
C ALA A 184 23.05 5.20 -5.24
N ASP A 185 22.76 6.48 -5.48
CA ASP A 185 23.66 7.60 -5.38
C ASP A 185 23.33 8.51 -4.20
N LYS A 186 22.21 8.27 -3.50
CA LYS A 186 21.80 9.04 -2.33
C LYS A 186 21.59 8.13 -1.14
N LEU A 187 22.44 8.30 -0.14
CA LEU A 187 22.24 7.71 1.17
C LEU A 187 21.32 8.63 1.99
N ARG A 188 20.31 8.05 2.64
CA ARG A 188 19.43 8.74 3.57
C ARG A 188 19.68 8.16 4.95
N VAL A 189 19.93 9.00 5.94
CA VAL A 189 20.18 8.56 7.31
C VAL A 189 19.46 9.45 8.31
N GLN A 190 19.00 8.84 9.38
CA GLN A 190 18.37 9.51 10.52
C GLN A 190 19.28 9.43 11.75
N LEU A 191 19.30 10.50 12.54
CA LEU A 191 19.99 10.58 13.81
C LEU A 191 19.01 11.09 14.88
N GLY A 192 18.57 10.18 15.75
CA GLY A 192 17.59 10.46 16.81
C GLY A 192 18.21 10.51 18.20
N ALA A 193 17.73 11.41 19.06
CA ALA A 193 18.04 11.37 20.49
C ALA A 193 17.37 10.14 21.15
N PRO A 194 18.01 9.48 22.12
CA PRO A 194 17.49 8.26 22.74
C PRO A 194 16.18 8.47 23.52
N ASP A 195 15.92 9.69 23.98
CA ASP A 195 14.67 10.08 24.65
C ASP A 195 13.53 10.44 23.67
N GLY A 196 13.80 10.41 22.36
CA GLY A 196 12.86 10.81 21.32
C GLY A 196 12.45 12.29 21.40
N SER A 197 13.29 13.14 21.98
CA SER A 197 13.03 14.59 22.08
C SER A 197 13.36 15.32 20.78
N THR A 198 14.37 14.85 20.04
CA THR A 198 14.80 15.44 18.75
C THR A 198 15.20 14.36 17.76
N SER A 199 15.07 14.68 16.47
CA SER A 199 15.61 13.87 15.39
C SER A 199 16.10 14.76 14.26
N LEU A 200 17.20 14.36 13.62
CA LEU A 200 17.76 15.00 12.44
C LEU A 200 17.88 13.98 11.30
N ALA A 201 17.90 14.45 10.07
CA ALA A 201 18.15 13.63 8.90
C ALA A 201 19.18 14.25 7.97
N ALA A 202 19.83 13.40 7.19
CA ALA A 202 20.76 13.77 6.14
C ALA A 202 20.40 13.07 4.83
N ARG A 203 20.65 13.75 3.71
CA ARG A 203 20.62 13.19 2.35
C ARG A 203 21.98 13.41 1.71
N ILE A 204 22.75 12.34 1.58
CA ILE A 204 24.18 12.39 1.26
C ILE A 204 24.41 11.81 -0.12
N ASP A 205 25.18 12.53 -0.95
CA ASP A 205 25.63 12.00 -2.23
C ASP A 205 26.74 10.97 -2.03
N VAL A 206 26.47 9.75 -2.46
CA VAL A 206 27.35 8.59 -2.36
C VAL A 206 27.66 7.97 -3.72
N TYR A 207 27.42 8.70 -4.82
CA TYR A 207 27.73 8.23 -6.18
C TYR A 207 29.16 7.69 -6.27
N ASN A 208 29.30 6.43 -6.68
CA ASN A 208 30.59 5.72 -6.78
C ASN A 208 31.47 5.72 -5.52
N LYS A 209 30.91 5.97 -4.33
CA LYS A 209 31.66 5.92 -3.06
C LYS A 209 31.51 4.57 -2.38
N THR A 210 32.61 3.90 -2.04
CA THR A 210 32.59 2.73 -1.13
C THR A 210 32.75 3.14 0.33
N GLU A 211 33.26 4.35 0.58
CA GLU A 211 33.48 4.92 1.89
C GLU A 211 33.24 6.44 1.90
N PHE A 212 32.86 6.99 3.06
CA PHE A 212 32.76 8.44 3.29
C PHE A 212 32.81 8.75 4.79
N THR A 213 33.03 10.00 5.15
CA THR A 213 32.92 10.47 6.55
C THR A 213 31.53 11.03 6.79
N LEU A 214 30.89 10.59 7.87
CA LEU A 214 29.61 11.09 8.33
C LEU A 214 29.82 11.95 9.58
N SER A 215 29.50 13.24 9.46
CA SER A 215 29.65 14.23 10.52
C SER A 215 28.29 14.79 10.94
N LEU A 216 28.26 15.50 12.07
CA LEU A 216 27.04 16.19 12.50
C LEU A 216 26.56 17.25 11.49
N ASN A 217 27.46 17.84 10.72
CA ASN A 217 27.11 18.88 9.75
C ASN A 217 26.33 18.35 8.53
N ASP A 218 26.38 17.05 8.28
CA ASP A 218 25.61 16.41 7.21
C ASP A 218 24.11 16.37 7.53
N PHE A 219 23.75 16.46 8.82
CA PHE A 219 22.38 16.42 9.32
C PHE A 219 21.72 17.80 9.32
N SER A 220 21.32 18.26 8.13
CA SER A 220 20.74 19.59 7.92
C SER A 220 19.21 19.64 8.02
N HIS A 221 18.54 18.49 8.17
CA HIS A 221 17.08 18.40 8.14
C HIS A 221 16.53 18.10 9.53
N ALA A 222 15.91 19.10 10.16
CA ALA A 222 15.27 18.92 11.47
C ALA A 222 13.96 18.13 11.35
N GLY A 223 13.80 17.13 12.21
CA GLY A 223 12.58 16.34 12.31
C GLY A 223 11.48 17.08 13.07
N VAL A 224 10.24 16.94 12.61
CA VAL A 224 9.03 17.40 13.29
C VAL A 224 8.33 16.20 13.90
N LYS A 225 8.16 16.21 15.23
CA LYS A 225 7.51 15.10 15.94
C LYS A 225 6.01 15.07 15.65
N VAL A 226 5.52 13.92 15.21
CA VAL A 226 4.11 13.59 15.03
C VAL A 226 3.46 13.47 16.40
N LYS A 227 2.52 14.37 16.68
CA LYS A 227 1.68 14.30 17.86
C LYS A 227 0.63 13.23 17.63
N VAL A 228 0.53 12.29 18.54
CA VAL A 228 -0.46 11.20 18.49
C VAL A 228 -1.29 11.18 19.76
N SER A 229 -2.45 10.53 19.71
CA SER A 229 -3.27 10.31 20.91
C SER A 229 -2.55 9.43 21.94
N ALA A 230 -2.95 9.50 23.21
CA ALA A 230 -2.34 8.71 24.28
C ALA A 230 -2.48 7.20 24.03
N GLU A 231 -3.60 6.80 23.42
CA GLU A 231 -3.91 5.43 23.04
C GLU A 231 -2.96 4.91 21.95
N VAL A 232 -2.66 5.73 20.93
CA VAL A 232 -1.63 5.38 19.94
C VAL A 232 -0.25 5.44 20.57
N ALA A 233 -0.02 6.34 21.52
CA ALA A 233 1.29 6.49 22.15
C ALA A 233 1.71 5.24 22.93
N ALA A 234 0.76 4.61 23.63
CA ALA A 234 0.96 3.43 24.44
C ALA A 234 1.01 2.14 23.58
N GLY A 235 2.07 1.34 23.74
CA GLY A 235 2.09 -0.06 23.26
C GLY A 235 2.15 -0.26 21.74
N SER A 236 2.39 0.77 20.95
CA SER A 236 2.48 0.65 19.48
C SER A 236 3.90 0.63 18.95
N ARG A 237 4.07 -0.04 17.82
CA ARG A 237 5.21 0.15 16.91
C ARG A 237 4.84 1.29 15.96
N LYS A 238 5.74 2.24 15.79
CA LYS A 238 5.54 3.44 14.98
C LYS A 238 6.67 3.56 13.98
N GLU A 239 6.30 3.86 12.75
CA GLU A 239 7.18 4.04 11.62
C GLU A 239 6.72 5.29 10.84
N VAL A 240 7.67 6.03 10.29
CA VAL A 240 7.38 7.08 9.32
C VAL A 240 8.12 6.74 8.05
N SER A 241 7.37 6.55 6.96
CA SER A 241 7.91 6.41 5.62
C SER A 241 7.88 7.76 4.90
N GLN A 242 8.99 8.14 4.29
CA GLN A 242 9.14 9.39 3.54
C GLN A 242 9.12 9.10 2.05
N TYR A 243 8.33 9.86 1.29
CA TYR A 243 8.20 9.64 -0.15
C TYR A 243 8.83 10.78 -0.95
N PHE A 244 9.71 10.42 -1.88
CA PHE A 244 10.45 11.36 -2.71
C PHE A 244 10.11 11.05 -4.17
N THR A 245 9.15 11.78 -4.75
CA THR A 245 8.84 11.95 -6.19
C THR A 245 9.00 10.78 -7.18
N ASN A 246 9.09 9.52 -6.74
CA ASN A 246 9.06 8.35 -7.60
C ASN A 246 7.89 7.43 -7.19
N PRO A 247 6.81 7.36 -8.00
CA PRO A 247 5.57 6.67 -7.65
C PRO A 247 5.69 5.13 -7.64
N TYR A 248 6.79 4.56 -8.14
CA TYR A 248 6.91 3.10 -8.27
C TYR A 248 7.45 2.39 -7.04
N HIS A 249 7.98 3.11 -6.05
CA HIS A 249 8.63 2.50 -4.90
C HIS A 249 7.76 2.55 -3.66
N TYR A 250 6.78 1.65 -3.67
CA TYR A 250 6.23 1.12 -2.44
C TYR A 250 7.39 0.55 -1.60
N GLY A 251 7.68 1.16 -0.45
CA GLY A 251 8.50 0.54 0.57
C GLY A 251 9.98 0.38 0.23
N SER A 252 10.73 1.49 0.13
CA SER A 252 12.05 1.49 0.78
C SER A 252 11.79 1.44 2.29
N TYR A 253 11.52 0.24 2.79
CA TYR A 253 11.45 -0.01 4.22
C TYR A 253 12.85 0.15 4.79
N ASP A 254 13.20 1.34 5.23
CA ASP A 254 14.17 1.42 6.31
C ASP A 254 13.46 0.99 7.59
N LYS A 255 13.35 -0.34 7.77
CA LYS A 255 12.79 -0.94 9.00
C LYS A 255 13.72 -0.60 10.16
N THR A 256 13.61 0.59 10.72
CA THR A 256 14.22 0.96 12.00
C THR A 256 13.45 0.25 13.13
N THR A 257 13.55 -1.07 13.19
CA THR A 257 12.83 -1.91 14.16
C THR A 257 13.25 -1.71 15.61
N ARG A 258 14.12 -0.74 15.91
CA ARG A 258 14.28 -0.22 17.27
C ARG A 258 14.47 1.29 17.23
N LEU A 259 13.43 1.96 17.74
CA LEU A 259 13.33 3.37 18.17
C LEU A 259 12.72 4.34 17.14
N ALA A 260 11.40 4.52 17.29
CA ALA A 260 10.74 5.81 17.37
C ALA A 260 11.16 6.88 16.34
N SER A 261 10.93 6.63 15.04
CA SER A 261 10.71 7.77 14.15
C SER A 261 9.24 8.15 14.19
N GLU A 262 8.82 8.78 15.28
CA GLU A 262 7.61 9.62 15.27
C GLU A 262 7.91 10.95 14.56
N PHE A 263 8.92 11.03 13.70
CA PHE A 263 9.40 12.28 13.12
C PHE A 263 9.23 12.27 11.61
N VAL A 264 8.64 13.34 11.10
CA VAL A 264 8.60 13.65 9.67
C VAL A 264 9.66 14.69 9.34
N TYR A 265 10.12 14.74 8.09
CA TYR A 265 11.17 15.69 7.67
C TYR A 265 10.67 16.50 6.49
N PRO A 266 9.87 17.56 6.73
CA PRO A 266 9.24 18.32 5.65
C PRO A 266 10.22 18.99 4.69
N SER A 267 11.47 19.24 5.12
CA SER A 267 12.53 19.79 4.26
C SER A 267 13.12 18.77 3.27
N LEU A 268 12.86 17.48 3.50
CA LEU A 268 13.33 16.38 2.66
C LEU A 268 12.24 15.93 1.69
N SER A 269 11.02 15.81 2.18
CA SER A 269 9.91 15.22 1.44
C SER A 269 8.65 16.08 1.53
N GLU A 270 7.97 16.18 0.39
CA GLU A 270 6.67 16.84 0.26
C GLU A 270 5.51 15.97 0.80
N ALA A 271 5.75 14.68 1.05
CA ALA A 271 4.74 13.73 1.48
C ALA A 271 5.31 12.68 2.46
N ASN A 272 4.80 12.69 3.68
CA ASN A 272 5.22 11.79 4.74
C ASN A 272 4.05 10.89 5.13
N LEU A 273 4.31 9.59 5.25
CA LEU A 273 3.34 8.60 5.70
C LEU A 273 3.72 8.16 7.10
N PHE A 274 2.85 8.45 8.05
CA PHE A 274 2.93 7.90 9.39
C PHE A 274 2.20 6.56 9.43
N VAL A 275 2.87 5.54 9.95
CA VAL A 275 2.32 4.21 10.19
C VAL A 275 2.46 3.90 11.67
N ALA A 276 1.37 3.55 12.32
CA ALA A 276 1.40 2.99 13.66
C ALA A 276 0.60 1.70 13.69
N ASN A 277 1.09 0.71 14.41
CA ASN A 277 0.36 -0.52 14.64
C ASN A 277 0.57 -1.00 16.07
N GLY A 278 -0.42 -1.68 16.61
CA GLY A 278 -0.35 -2.24 17.94
C GLY A 278 -1.30 -3.41 18.09
N ASP A 279 -1.15 -4.13 19.19
CA ASP A 279 -1.96 -5.28 19.49
C ASP A 279 -2.73 -5.04 20.78
N THR A 280 -3.94 -5.58 20.83
CA THR A 280 -4.74 -5.79 22.03
C THR A 280 -4.88 -7.30 22.23
N GLU A 281 -5.46 -7.73 23.35
CA GLU A 281 -5.61 -9.16 23.67
C GLU A 281 -6.29 -9.98 22.55
N ASP A 282 -7.24 -9.37 21.82
CA ASP A 282 -8.10 -10.06 20.86
C ASP A 282 -8.06 -9.52 19.43
N SER A 283 -7.28 -8.45 19.18
CA SER A 283 -7.21 -7.77 17.89
C SER A 283 -5.93 -6.97 17.71
N GLY A 284 -5.44 -6.87 16.48
CA GLY A 284 -4.46 -5.88 16.06
C GLY A 284 -5.14 -4.62 15.52
N TRP A 285 -4.45 -3.49 15.60
CA TRP A 285 -4.89 -2.25 14.97
C TRP A 285 -3.74 -1.62 14.19
N GLY A 286 -4.11 -0.84 13.18
CA GLY A 286 -3.19 -0.08 12.34
C GLY A 286 -3.73 1.33 12.09
N ILE A 287 -2.83 2.29 11.94
CA ILE A 287 -3.11 3.64 11.48
C ILE A 287 -2.10 3.93 10.38
N LEU A 288 -2.61 4.38 9.24
CA LEU A 288 -1.82 4.89 8.13
C LEU A 288 -2.32 6.31 7.86
N ALA A 289 -1.45 7.30 8.02
CA ALA A 289 -1.84 8.70 7.92
C ALA A 289 -0.82 9.51 7.12
N TRP A 290 -1.32 10.25 6.14
CA TRP A 290 -0.57 11.29 5.45
C TRP A 290 -0.42 12.49 6.38
N VAL A 291 0.82 12.77 6.75
CA VAL A 291 1.18 13.82 7.68
C VAL A 291 1.90 14.95 6.95
N ASP A 292 1.22 16.09 6.89
CA ASP A 292 1.78 17.35 6.40
C ASP A 292 2.65 18.00 7.49
N GLN A 293 3.15 19.20 7.23
CA GLN A 293 4.08 19.95 8.11
C GLN A 293 3.61 20.11 9.57
N GLY A 294 2.30 20.02 9.85
CA GLY A 294 1.74 20.17 11.19
C GLY A 294 1.77 18.91 12.07
N ALA A 295 1.95 17.72 11.47
CA ALA A 295 2.15 16.43 12.14
C ALA A 295 1.23 16.15 13.36
N ASP A 296 -0.05 16.58 13.35
CA ASP A 296 -0.96 16.40 14.48
C ASP A 296 -2.05 15.36 14.16
N LEU A 297 -1.92 14.19 14.79
CA LEU A 297 -2.83 13.06 14.75
C LEU A 297 -3.44 12.79 16.14
N SER A 298 -3.46 13.79 17.03
CA SER A 298 -3.98 13.63 18.40
C SER A 298 -5.46 13.27 18.47
N SER A 299 -6.23 13.57 17.43
CA SER A 299 -7.64 13.18 17.31
C SER A 299 -7.83 11.76 16.76
N VAL A 300 -6.80 11.17 16.16
CA VAL A 300 -6.86 9.82 15.57
C VAL A 300 -6.69 8.79 16.68
N LYS A 301 -7.64 7.86 16.74
CA LYS A 301 -7.67 6.79 17.73
C LYS A 301 -7.61 5.43 17.03
N PRO A 302 -7.00 4.41 17.66
CA PRO A 302 -7.09 3.05 17.15
C PRO A 302 -8.55 2.61 17.08
N LEU A 303 -8.89 1.84 16.04
CA LEU A 303 -10.12 1.07 16.04
C LEU A 303 -10.00 -0.05 17.08
N VAL A 304 -11.10 -0.34 17.77
CA VAL A 304 -11.16 -1.38 18.80
C VAL A 304 -12.45 -2.18 18.66
N LEU A 305 -12.39 -3.48 18.99
CA LEU A 305 -13.59 -4.32 19.07
C LEU A 305 -14.37 -4.01 20.36
N GLY A 306 -15.41 -3.19 20.26
CA GLY A 306 -16.43 -3.08 21.30
C GLY A 306 -17.29 -4.35 21.41
N ALA A 307 -18.24 -4.37 22.35
CA ALA A 307 -19.09 -5.55 22.59
C ALA A 307 -19.84 -6.07 21.34
N GLN A 308 -20.35 -5.16 20.50
CA GLN A 308 -21.00 -5.55 19.24
C GLN A 308 -20.02 -6.10 18.21
N GLY A 309 -18.82 -5.54 18.13
CA GLY A 309 -17.74 -6.07 17.29
C GLY A 309 -17.29 -7.47 17.73
N GLN A 310 -17.25 -7.72 19.04
CA GLN A 310 -16.96 -9.06 19.59
C GLN A 310 -18.07 -10.07 19.28
N ALA A 311 -19.33 -9.66 19.34
CA ALA A 311 -20.45 -10.49 18.92
C ALA A 311 -20.34 -10.86 17.43
N LEU A 312 -20.07 -9.87 16.55
CA LEU A 312 -19.84 -10.11 15.13
C LEU A 312 -18.65 -11.04 14.87
N LYS A 313 -17.52 -10.83 15.55
CA LYS A 313 -16.35 -11.74 15.48
C LYS A 313 -16.76 -13.17 15.82
N THR A 314 -17.51 -13.35 16.90
CA THR A 314 -18.01 -14.67 17.33
C THR A 314 -18.91 -15.31 16.28
N GLU A 315 -19.86 -14.54 15.73
CA GLU A 315 -20.77 -15.01 14.67
C GLU A 315 -20.01 -15.45 13.41
N LEU A 316 -19.03 -14.65 12.98
CA LEU A 316 -18.16 -14.98 11.84
C LEU A 316 -17.36 -16.25 12.10
N THR A 317 -16.72 -16.38 13.27
CA THR A 317 -15.99 -17.58 13.66
C THR A 317 -16.88 -18.82 13.63
N GLN A 318 -18.09 -18.74 14.22
CA GLN A 318 -19.01 -19.88 14.22
C GLN A 318 -19.49 -20.22 12.81
N GLY A 319 -19.79 -19.22 11.98
CA GLY A 319 -20.19 -19.44 10.60
C GLY A 319 -19.10 -20.10 9.76
N VAL A 320 -17.84 -19.69 9.92
CA VAL A 320 -16.68 -20.32 9.25
C VAL A 320 -16.51 -21.77 9.73
N LEU A 321 -16.57 -22.02 11.04
CA LEU A 321 -16.44 -23.36 11.62
C LEU A 321 -17.57 -24.30 11.17
N ALA A 322 -18.80 -23.79 11.12
CA ALA A 322 -19.96 -24.52 10.66
C ALA A 322 -20.08 -24.59 9.13
N LYS A 323 -19.15 -23.98 8.38
CA LYS A 323 -19.19 -23.85 6.92
C LYS A 323 -20.54 -23.31 6.40
N SER A 324 -21.12 -22.36 7.14
CA SER A 324 -22.46 -21.83 6.90
C SER A 324 -22.43 -20.62 5.97
N TYR A 325 -22.11 -20.85 4.70
CA TYR A 325 -22.07 -19.80 3.67
C TYR A 325 -23.45 -19.57 3.04
N PRO A 326 -23.76 -18.33 2.61
CA PRO A 326 -22.92 -17.13 2.72
C PRO A 326 -22.85 -16.56 4.15
N LEU A 327 -21.68 -16.03 4.53
CA LEU A 327 -21.49 -15.35 5.82
C LEU A 327 -21.88 -13.88 5.69
N SER A 328 -22.88 -13.45 6.45
CA SER A 328 -23.28 -12.04 6.49
C SER A 328 -22.43 -11.27 7.50
N PHE A 329 -22.03 -10.05 7.16
CA PHE A 329 -21.27 -9.18 8.06
C PHE A 329 -21.65 -7.72 7.88
N ASP A 330 -21.53 -6.95 8.97
CA ASP A 330 -21.73 -5.51 8.98
C ASP A 330 -20.78 -4.86 9.99
N PHE A 331 -19.61 -4.41 9.51
CA PHE A 331 -18.59 -3.76 10.32
C PHE A 331 -18.93 -2.30 10.68
N SER A 332 -20.11 -1.79 10.30
CA SER A 332 -20.57 -0.49 10.80
C SER A 332 -20.75 -0.47 12.32
N VAL A 333 -20.92 -1.65 12.94
CA VAL A 333 -20.92 -1.83 14.41
C VAL A 333 -19.56 -1.59 15.06
N VAL A 334 -18.47 -1.66 14.29
CA VAL A 334 -17.11 -1.32 14.72
C VAL A 334 -16.84 0.15 14.49
N SER A 335 -17.13 0.64 13.28
CA SER A 335 -17.08 2.05 12.95
C SER A 335 -18.11 2.40 11.88
N PRO A 336 -18.92 3.46 12.05
CA PRO A 336 -19.89 3.89 11.05
C PRO A 336 -19.24 4.39 9.74
N THR A 337 -17.93 4.66 9.75
CA THR A 337 -17.16 5.09 8.57
C THR A 337 -16.25 3.99 8.01
N ALA A 338 -16.39 2.75 8.49
CA ALA A 338 -15.76 1.60 7.87
C ALA A 338 -16.21 1.47 6.40
N VAL A 339 -15.24 1.29 5.49
CA VAL A 339 -15.50 1.27 4.03
C VAL A 339 -15.24 -0.09 3.40
N THR A 340 -14.21 -0.80 3.84
CA THR A 340 -13.80 -2.08 3.25
C THR A 340 -13.45 -3.08 4.34
N SER A 341 -13.61 -4.35 3.99
CA SER A 341 -13.10 -5.48 4.77
C SER A 341 -12.25 -6.39 3.90
N SER A 342 -11.33 -7.10 4.55
CA SER A 342 -10.53 -8.13 3.91
C SER A 342 -10.42 -9.38 4.75
N PHE A 343 -10.69 -10.53 4.15
CA PHE A 343 -10.42 -11.84 4.73
C PHE A 343 -9.07 -12.31 4.19
N SER A 344 -8.14 -12.63 5.08
CA SER A 344 -6.85 -13.21 4.76
C SER A 344 -6.86 -14.65 5.26
N ILE A 345 -6.78 -15.59 4.32
CA ILE A 345 -6.84 -17.02 4.59
C ILE A 345 -5.49 -17.62 4.22
N HIS A 346 -4.93 -18.39 5.14
CA HIS A 346 -3.72 -19.15 4.89
C HIS A 346 -4.00 -20.62 5.18
N HIS A 347 -4.14 -21.39 4.10
CA HIS A 347 -4.39 -22.81 4.16
C HIS A 347 -3.08 -23.57 4.04
N GLN A 348 -2.94 -24.66 4.79
CA GLN A 348 -1.90 -25.65 4.56
C GLN A 348 -2.52 -27.04 4.54
N ASN A 349 -2.29 -27.79 3.46
CA ASN A 349 -2.79 -29.16 3.36
C ASN A 349 -1.93 -30.13 4.20
N LEU A 350 -2.33 -31.40 4.26
CA LEU A 350 -1.61 -32.43 5.03
C LEU A 350 -0.22 -32.75 4.47
N GLN A 351 0.04 -32.41 3.21
CA GLN A 351 1.32 -32.58 2.53
C GLN A 351 2.26 -31.40 2.81
N GLY A 352 1.77 -30.33 3.43
CA GLY A 352 2.51 -29.13 3.74
C GLY A 352 2.44 -28.06 2.65
N ASP A 353 1.69 -28.28 1.57
CA ASP A 353 1.48 -27.26 0.54
C ASP A 353 0.60 -26.15 1.09
N ALA A 354 1.09 -24.92 0.96
CA ALA A 354 0.39 -23.73 1.41
C ALA A 354 -0.45 -23.14 0.27
N THR A 355 -1.47 -22.39 0.64
CA THR A 355 -2.25 -21.56 -0.28
C THR A 355 -2.68 -20.30 0.45
N SER A 356 -2.48 -19.16 -0.20
CA SER A 356 -2.89 -17.86 0.30
C SER A 356 -4.11 -17.37 -0.45
N TRP A 357 -5.13 -16.91 0.27
CA TRP A 357 -6.31 -16.32 -0.33
C TRP A 357 -6.67 -15.03 0.39
N ARG A 358 -6.62 -13.91 -0.35
CA ARG A 358 -7.10 -12.60 0.10
C ARG A 358 -8.42 -12.28 -0.56
N ILE A 359 -9.43 -11.94 0.22
CA ILE A 359 -10.77 -11.57 -0.28
C ILE A 359 -11.03 -10.14 0.15
N HIS A 360 -11.38 -9.26 -0.78
CA HIS A 360 -11.65 -7.84 -0.56
C HIS A 360 -13.11 -7.50 -0.83
N GLY A 361 -13.80 -6.90 0.12
CA GLY A 361 -15.20 -6.50 0.00
C GLY A 361 -15.50 -5.16 0.66
N GLY A 362 -16.78 -4.80 0.72
CA GLY A 362 -17.25 -3.65 1.50
C GLY A 362 -17.11 -3.89 3.00
N ALA A 363 -17.33 -2.87 3.83
CA ALA A 363 -17.45 -3.05 5.28
C ALA A 363 -18.76 -3.77 5.68
N LYS A 364 -19.71 -3.90 4.77
CA LYS A 364 -20.95 -4.65 4.94
C LYS A 364 -21.20 -5.47 3.69
N GLY A 365 -21.70 -6.70 3.86
CA GLY A 365 -22.04 -7.55 2.73
C GLY A 365 -22.18 -9.02 3.12
N GLN A 366 -21.99 -9.86 2.12
CA GLN A 366 -22.00 -11.31 2.25
C GLN A 366 -20.70 -11.88 1.67
N LEU A 367 -20.12 -12.84 2.36
CA LEU A 367 -19.03 -13.67 1.86
C LEU A 367 -19.62 -14.99 1.37
N PRO A 368 -19.76 -15.21 0.06
CA PRO A 368 -20.22 -16.49 -0.49
C PRO A 368 -19.13 -17.56 -0.40
N ASP A 369 -19.51 -18.83 -0.60
CA ASP A 369 -18.53 -19.92 -0.71
C ASP A 369 -17.90 -19.92 -2.11
N LEU A 370 -16.94 -19.02 -2.33
CA LEU A 370 -16.30 -18.82 -3.63
C LEU A 370 -15.70 -20.14 -4.15
N VAL A 371 -16.04 -20.49 -5.39
CA VAL A 371 -15.58 -21.72 -6.03
C VAL A 371 -14.37 -21.44 -6.93
N LEU A 372 -13.28 -22.19 -6.78
CA LEU A 372 -12.14 -22.15 -7.69
C LEU A 372 -12.39 -23.01 -8.93
N GLY A 373 -11.61 -22.82 -10.01
CA GLY A 373 -11.79 -23.53 -11.29
C GLY A 373 -11.70 -25.07 -11.22
N GLY A 374 -11.17 -25.63 -10.14
CA GLY A 374 -11.13 -27.07 -9.85
C GLY A 374 -12.34 -27.61 -9.06
N GLY A 375 -13.29 -26.76 -8.68
CA GLY A 375 -14.44 -27.10 -7.83
C GLY A 375 -14.19 -27.01 -6.33
N GLU A 376 -12.95 -26.67 -5.93
CA GLU A 376 -12.60 -26.37 -4.54
C GLU A 376 -13.34 -25.12 -4.08
N GLN A 377 -13.74 -25.11 -2.82
CA GLN A 377 -14.59 -24.08 -2.23
C GLN A 377 -13.87 -23.38 -1.10
N LEU A 378 -14.10 -22.08 -0.95
CA LEU A 378 -13.58 -21.25 0.12
C LEU A 378 -13.71 -21.90 1.52
N SER A 379 -14.83 -22.56 1.80
CA SER A 379 -15.09 -23.29 3.06
C SER A 379 -14.11 -24.44 3.35
N GLN A 380 -13.27 -24.81 2.39
CA GLN A 380 -12.22 -25.83 2.51
C GLN A 380 -10.86 -25.24 2.92
N PHE A 381 -10.66 -23.92 2.76
CA PHE A 381 -9.34 -23.29 2.94
C PHE A 381 -9.10 -22.73 4.35
N PHE A 382 -10.13 -22.43 5.13
CA PHE A 382 -9.93 -21.79 6.44
C PHE A 382 -9.04 -22.65 7.37
N GLY A 383 -7.96 -22.03 7.85
CA GLY A 383 -6.92 -22.54 8.76
C GLY A 383 -6.91 -21.82 10.11
N ALA A 384 -5.84 -22.00 10.90
CA ALA A 384 -5.73 -21.43 12.24
C ALA A 384 -5.29 -19.96 12.25
N ASN A 385 -4.69 -19.47 11.15
CA ASN A 385 -4.08 -18.14 11.07
C ASN A 385 -4.91 -17.15 10.25
N ASP A 386 -6.19 -17.45 10.04
CA ASP A 386 -7.03 -16.60 9.20
C ASP A 386 -7.48 -15.36 9.96
N ALA A 387 -7.42 -14.23 9.27
CA ALA A 387 -7.72 -12.94 9.85
C ALA A 387 -8.74 -12.17 9.03
N VAL A 388 -9.56 -11.38 9.72
CA VAL A 388 -10.40 -10.36 9.12
C VAL A 388 -9.80 -9.02 9.45
N SER A 389 -9.68 -8.16 8.45
CA SER A 389 -9.28 -6.77 8.60
C SER A 389 -10.39 -5.84 8.11
N VAL A 390 -10.60 -4.73 8.81
CA VAL A 390 -11.59 -3.69 8.48
C VAL A 390 -10.86 -2.37 8.38
N THR A 391 -11.11 -1.61 7.33
CA THR A 391 -10.52 -0.28 7.14
C THR A 391 -11.58 0.81 7.22
N ASP A 392 -11.24 1.86 7.96
CA ASP A 392 -12.01 3.08 8.18
C ASP A 392 -11.20 4.28 7.66
N LEU A 393 -11.85 5.18 6.93
CA LEU A 393 -11.23 6.40 6.38
C LEU A 393 -11.55 7.67 7.18
N GLY A 394 -12.26 7.55 8.30
CA GLY A 394 -12.80 8.67 9.09
C GLY A 394 -13.88 9.47 8.37
N LYS A 395 -14.30 9.02 7.19
CA LYS A 395 -15.37 9.62 6.37
C LYS A 395 -16.16 8.53 5.65
N ALA A 396 -17.45 8.76 5.49
CA ALA A 396 -18.30 7.85 4.74
C ALA A 396 -17.87 7.82 3.26
N MET A 397 -17.71 6.61 2.73
CA MET A 397 -17.37 6.35 1.34
C MET A 397 -17.94 4.98 0.98
N ASP A 398 -18.51 4.84 -0.22
CA ASP A 398 -18.95 3.54 -0.72
C ASP A 398 -17.77 2.75 -1.33
N LEU A 399 -17.95 1.44 -1.50
CA LEU A 399 -16.90 0.54 -1.99
C LEU A 399 -16.41 0.88 -3.40
N LYS A 400 -17.30 1.34 -4.30
CA LYS A 400 -16.95 1.67 -5.70
C LYS A 400 -16.09 2.94 -5.72
N SER A 401 -16.51 3.96 -4.99
CA SER A 401 -15.74 5.19 -4.80
C SER A 401 -14.37 4.92 -4.16
N TYR A 402 -14.32 4.05 -3.14
CA TYR A 402 -13.06 3.65 -2.52
C TYR A 402 -12.10 2.97 -3.49
N ARG A 403 -12.60 2.04 -4.32
CA ARG A 403 -11.79 1.37 -5.34
C ARG A 403 -11.27 2.35 -6.37
N ALA A 404 -12.10 3.27 -6.85
CA ALA A 404 -11.68 4.30 -7.80
C ALA A 404 -10.57 5.21 -7.24
N GLU A 405 -10.68 5.63 -5.98
CA GLU A 405 -9.64 6.41 -5.30
C GLU A 405 -8.35 5.59 -5.09
N ARG A 406 -8.47 4.30 -4.73
CA ARG A 406 -7.32 3.40 -4.60
C ARG A 406 -6.60 3.23 -5.95
N THR A 407 -7.34 3.00 -7.03
CA THR A 407 -6.79 2.86 -8.39
C THR A 407 -6.10 4.15 -8.83
N ARG A 408 -6.72 5.31 -8.60
CA ARG A 408 -6.07 6.62 -8.84
C ARG A 408 -4.74 6.69 -8.11
N GLY A 409 -4.71 6.17 -6.88
CA GLY A 409 -3.52 6.15 -6.05
C GLY A 409 -2.38 5.26 -6.46
N GLN A 410 -2.68 4.18 -7.15
CA GLN A 410 -1.66 3.34 -7.78
C GLN A 410 -0.97 4.09 -8.94
N ASN A 411 -1.71 4.97 -9.62
CA ASN A 411 -1.21 5.73 -10.77
C ASN A 411 -0.56 7.07 -10.37
N SER A 412 -1.03 7.70 -9.30
CA SER A 412 -0.55 8.99 -8.82
C SER A 412 -0.62 9.06 -7.29
N PHE A 413 0.56 8.95 -6.69
CA PHE A 413 0.74 8.91 -5.25
C PHE A 413 0.26 10.19 -4.53
N LEU A 414 0.51 11.36 -5.14
CA LEU A 414 0.13 12.65 -4.55
C LEU A 414 -1.39 12.86 -4.53
N ASP A 415 -2.12 12.22 -5.46
CA ASP A 415 -3.58 12.40 -5.57
C ASP A 415 -4.35 11.67 -4.45
N VAL A 416 -3.76 10.63 -3.84
CA VAL A 416 -4.39 9.87 -2.72
C VAL A 416 -4.32 10.64 -1.41
N ARG A 417 -3.29 11.47 -1.25
CA ARG A 417 -3.02 12.16 0.01
C ARG A 417 -4.26 12.90 0.51
N ASP A 418 -4.97 13.54 -0.41
CA ASP A 418 -6.11 14.39 -0.08
C ASP A 418 -7.41 13.56 0.07
N SER A 419 -7.53 12.41 -0.63
CA SER A 419 -8.73 11.56 -0.58
C SER A 419 -8.68 10.45 0.47
N MET A 420 -7.51 10.03 0.95
CA MET A 420 -7.33 9.01 2.00
C MET A 420 -6.32 9.44 3.06
N LYS A 421 -6.47 10.67 3.55
CA LYS A 421 -5.53 11.30 4.49
C LYS A 421 -5.24 10.48 5.74
N VAL A 422 -6.26 9.82 6.31
CA VAL A 422 -6.12 8.94 7.47
C VAL A 422 -6.89 7.66 7.19
N GLN A 423 -6.24 6.54 7.44
CA GLN A 423 -6.82 5.20 7.42
C GLN A 423 -6.56 4.58 8.79
N SER A 424 -7.60 4.03 9.39
CA SER A 424 -7.49 3.18 10.57
C SER A 424 -7.94 1.78 10.20
N THR A 425 -7.18 0.79 10.65
CA THR A 425 -7.45 -0.62 10.38
C THR A 425 -7.60 -1.35 11.70
N LEU A 426 -8.55 -2.28 11.75
CA LEU A 426 -8.72 -3.24 12.82
C LEU A 426 -8.58 -4.64 12.22
N SER A 427 -7.78 -5.50 12.83
CA SER A 427 -7.58 -6.88 12.40
C SER A 427 -7.83 -7.84 13.56
N PHE A 428 -8.50 -8.95 13.32
CA PHE A 428 -8.71 -9.98 14.34
C PHE A 428 -8.71 -11.37 13.73
N SER A 429 -8.25 -12.36 14.49
CA SER A 429 -8.33 -13.75 14.06
C SER A 429 -9.76 -14.26 14.12
N ILE A 430 -10.15 -15.06 13.13
CA ILE A 430 -11.44 -15.75 13.07
C ILE A 430 -11.37 -17.22 13.51
N ARG A 431 -10.18 -17.70 13.89
CA ARG A 431 -9.98 -18.99 14.59
C ARG A 431 -8.91 -18.83 15.68
N GLN A 432 -9.21 -19.27 16.89
CA GLN A 432 -8.23 -19.44 17.97
C GLN A 432 -7.94 -20.93 18.15
#